data_AF-A0A1U7P482-F1
#
_entry.id   AF-A0A1U7P482-F1
#
_cell.length_a   1.000
_cell.length_b   1.000
_cell.length_c   1.000
_cell.angle_alpha   90.00
_cell.angle_beta   90.00
_cell.angle_gamma   90.00
#
_symmetry.space_group_name_H-M   'P 1'
#
loop_
_entity.id
_entity.type
_entity.pdbx_description
1 polymer ?
#
loop_
_entity_poly.entity_id
_entity_poly.type
_entity_poly.pdbx_seq_one_letter_code
_entity_poly.pdbx_strand_id
1 'polypeptide(L)'
;MPGPALLTPPNSELPTPRATAAELTRLAYSVTAPHLLEAVARHPNTPVTLLGELAARYPEAVLDNPALPLLRLAHGQQIRMWTGLAVSRLAAVDAAPEWVQELAMRHPEPQARWAVAGRARLSQERLGQLAGRGEWQLRAAVAQHPDLNAELIERLSTDAEYSVRLSLATRSDLPPEVLNHLRKDPHPLIRRRLQMGR
;
A
#
# COMPACT_ATOMS: atom_id res chain seq x y z
N MET A 1 20.54 43.07 -33.86
CA MET A 1 20.21 41.64 -33.90
C MET A 1 19.42 41.30 -32.64
N PRO A 2 18.10 41.15 -32.68
CA PRO A 2 17.37 40.62 -31.54
C PRO A 2 17.65 39.10 -31.45
N GLY A 3 18.02 38.63 -30.26
CA GLY A 3 18.30 37.22 -29.99
C GLY A 3 17.07 36.33 -30.15
N PRO A 4 17.25 35.00 -30.25
CA PRO A 4 16.15 34.09 -30.53
C PRO A 4 15.15 34.14 -29.37
N ALA A 5 13.89 34.41 -29.69
CA ALA A 5 12.78 34.25 -28.78
C ALA A 5 12.76 32.79 -28.29
N LEU A 6 13.09 32.59 -27.02
CA LEU A 6 12.87 31.33 -26.34
C LEU A 6 11.36 31.07 -26.36
N LEU A 7 10.93 30.18 -27.25
CA LEU A 7 9.60 29.59 -27.25
C LEU A 7 9.41 28.90 -25.89
N THR A 8 8.77 29.58 -24.94
CA THR A 8 8.15 28.93 -23.79
C THR A 8 7.18 27.88 -24.32
N PRO A 9 7.27 26.60 -23.90
CA PRO A 9 6.34 25.58 -24.37
C PRO A 9 4.92 25.95 -23.93
N PRO A 10 3.89 25.76 -24.78
CA PRO A 10 2.55 26.32 -24.59
C PRO A 10 1.72 25.70 -23.45
N ASN A 11 2.28 24.86 -22.58
CA ASN A 11 1.52 24.12 -21.54
C ASN A 11 2.23 24.13 -20.17
N SER A 12 2.46 25.32 -19.61
CA SER A 12 2.93 25.48 -18.21
C SER A 12 1.83 25.91 -17.24
N GLU A 13 0.57 25.96 -17.69
CA GLU A 13 -0.55 26.43 -16.88
C GLU A 13 -1.31 25.25 -16.24
N LEU A 14 -1.77 25.46 -15.01
CA LEU A 14 -2.59 24.49 -14.28
C LEU A 14 -3.90 24.20 -15.06
N PRO A 15 -4.44 22.96 -14.96
CA PRO A 15 -5.71 22.65 -15.58
C PRO A 15 -6.81 23.58 -15.07
N THR A 16 -7.59 24.15 -16.01
CA THR A 16 -8.69 25.06 -15.64
C THR A 16 -9.78 24.31 -14.87
N PRO A 17 -10.53 24.96 -13.97
CA PRO A 17 -11.60 24.30 -13.20
C PRO A 17 -12.74 23.69 -14.05
N ARG A 18 -12.84 24.09 -15.32
CA ARG A 18 -13.84 23.60 -16.28
C ARG A 18 -13.27 22.59 -17.27
N ALA A 19 -12.00 22.20 -17.11
CA ALA A 19 -11.37 21.23 -17.99
C ALA A 19 -12.18 19.93 -18.05
N THR A 20 -12.43 19.48 -19.26
CA THR A 20 -13.11 18.22 -19.55
C THR A 20 -12.18 17.04 -19.28
N ALA A 21 -12.74 15.84 -19.10
CA ALA A 21 -11.95 14.62 -18.95
C ALA A 21 -10.98 14.39 -20.13
N ALA A 22 -11.40 14.71 -21.36
CA ALA A 22 -10.57 14.56 -22.55
C ALA A 22 -9.41 15.56 -22.59
N GLU A 23 -9.61 16.80 -22.11
CA GLU A 23 -8.54 17.78 -21.97
C GLU A 23 -7.53 17.39 -20.91
N LEU A 24 -8.00 16.88 -19.76
CA LEU A 24 -7.13 16.41 -18.67
C LEU A 24 -6.27 15.23 -19.11
N THR A 25 -6.85 14.26 -19.84
CA THR A 25 -6.11 13.14 -20.41
C THR A 25 -5.06 13.59 -21.42
N ARG A 26 -5.43 14.51 -22.34
CA ARG A 26 -4.45 15.09 -23.29
C ARG A 26 -3.32 15.83 -22.56
N LEU A 27 -3.66 16.62 -21.54
CA LEU A 27 -2.69 17.35 -20.75
C LEU A 27 -1.71 16.36 -20.08
N ALA A 28 -2.21 15.35 -19.39
CA ALA A 28 -1.40 14.36 -18.67
C ALA A 28 -0.40 13.60 -19.56
N TYR A 29 -0.76 13.35 -20.83
CA TYR A 29 0.17 12.72 -21.78
C TYR A 29 1.11 13.70 -22.50
N SER A 30 0.80 15.00 -22.47
CA SER A 30 1.62 16.03 -23.10
C SER A 30 2.68 16.63 -22.18
N VAL A 31 2.53 16.47 -20.85
CA VAL A 31 3.41 17.08 -19.85
C VAL A 31 4.11 16.05 -18.98
N THR A 32 5.31 16.37 -18.52
CA THR A 32 6.07 15.58 -17.54
C THR A 32 6.21 16.28 -16.19
N ALA A 33 5.78 17.54 -16.08
CA ALA A 33 5.91 18.35 -14.88
C ALA A 33 5.08 17.74 -13.72
N PRO A 34 5.70 17.37 -12.59
CA PRO A 34 5.00 16.69 -11.49
C PRO A 34 3.80 17.45 -10.95
N HIS A 35 3.95 18.76 -10.71
CA HIS A 35 2.87 19.61 -10.18
C HIS A 35 1.64 19.68 -11.10
N LEU A 36 1.82 19.59 -12.42
CA LEU A 36 0.69 19.55 -13.37
C LEU A 36 -0.03 18.20 -13.31
N LEU A 37 0.71 17.09 -13.21
CA LEU A 37 0.14 15.75 -13.09
C LEU A 37 -0.59 15.56 -11.75
N GLU A 38 -0.07 16.12 -10.67
CA GLU A 38 -0.76 16.18 -9.38
C GLU A 38 -2.04 17.03 -9.46
N ALA A 39 -1.99 18.18 -10.14
CA ALA A 39 -3.17 19.01 -10.36
C ALA A 39 -4.24 18.28 -11.19
N VAL A 40 -3.82 17.53 -12.22
CA VAL A 40 -4.72 16.63 -12.96
C VAL A 40 -5.26 15.55 -12.02
N ALA A 41 -4.44 14.88 -11.23
CA ALA A 41 -4.92 13.85 -10.30
C ALA A 41 -5.95 14.38 -9.30
N ARG A 42 -5.82 15.62 -8.83
CA ARG A 42 -6.76 16.28 -7.89
C ARG A 42 -8.02 16.84 -8.56
N HIS A 43 -8.06 16.93 -9.89
CA HIS A 43 -9.14 17.60 -10.59
C HIS A 43 -10.43 16.74 -10.59
N PRO A 44 -11.62 17.31 -10.26
CA PRO A 44 -12.87 16.55 -10.12
C PRO A 44 -13.33 15.83 -11.41
N ASN A 45 -12.97 16.36 -12.58
CA ASN A 45 -13.30 15.76 -13.88
C ASN A 45 -12.29 14.72 -14.38
N THR A 46 -11.28 14.36 -13.57
CA THR A 46 -10.26 13.40 -13.99
C THR A 46 -10.85 12.00 -14.09
N PRO A 47 -10.75 11.34 -15.26
CA PRO A 47 -11.37 10.03 -15.46
C PRO A 47 -10.70 8.97 -14.59
N VAL A 48 -11.50 8.03 -14.09
CA VAL A 48 -11.06 6.94 -13.19
C VAL A 48 -9.94 6.07 -13.77
N THR A 49 -9.87 5.92 -15.09
CA THR A 49 -8.77 5.22 -15.77
C THR A 49 -7.45 5.95 -15.59
N LEU A 50 -7.44 7.27 -15.82
CA LEU A 50 -6.27 8.12 -15.65
C LEU A 50 -5.86 8.22 -14.17
N LEU A 51 -6.83 8.27 -13.23
CA LEU A 51 -6.52 8.18 -11.80
C LEU A 51 -5.76 6.89 -11.46
N GLY A 52 -6.15 5.76 -12.06
CA GLY A 52 -5.44 4.49 -11.89
C GLY A 52 -3.98 4.52 -12.41
N GLU A 53 -3.73 5.20 -13.52
CA GLU A 53 -2.38 5.37 -14.08
C GLU A 53 -1.51 6.31 -13.22
N LEU A 54 -2.12 7.36 -12.67
CA LEU A 54 -1.41 8.35 -11.84
C LEU A 54 -1.19 7.85 -10.40
N ALA A 55 -2.04 6.98 -9.87
CA ALA A 55 -2.00 6.50 -8.49
C ALA A 55 -0.67 5.86 -8.08
N ALA A 56 0.06 5.24 -9.00
CA ALA A 56 1.36 4.66 -8.70
C ALA A 56 2.44 5.72 -8.40
N ARG A 57 2.32 6.92 -8.98
CA ARG A 57 3.30 8.01 -8.85
C ARG A 57 2.83 9.11 -7.90
N TYR A 58 1.52 9.35 -7.83
CA TYR A 58 0.91 10.44 -7.08
C TYR A 58 -0.27 9.94 -6.23
N PRO A 59 -0.04 8.99 -5.30
CA PRO A 59 -1.13 8.38 -4.54
C PRO A 59 -1.87 9.39 -3.66
N GLU A 60 -1.19 10.35 -3.03
CA GLU A 60 -1.82 11.39 -2.21
C GLU A 60 -2.75 12.27 -3.06
N ALA A 61 -2.29 12.70 -4.23
CA ALA A 61 -3.07 13.54 -5.14
C ALA A 61 -4.33 12.81 -5.65
N VAL A 62 -4.25 11.50 -5.89
CA VAL A 62 -5.41 10.68 -6.27
C VAL A 62 -6.38 10.52 -5.10
N LEU A 63 -5.88 10.25 -3.88
CA LEU A 63 -6.72 10.15 -2.67
C LEU A 63 -7.44 11.46 -2.34
N ASP A 64 -6.79 12.58 -2.62
CA ASP A 64 -7.34 13.93 -2.44
C ASP A 64 -8.28 14.35 -3.58
N ASN A 65 -8.50 13.51 -4.60
CA ASN A 65 -9.44 13.81 -5.66
C ASN A 65 -10.88 13.85 -5.10
N PRO A 66 -11.58 15.00 -5.18
CA PRO A 66 -12.90 15.16 -4.57
C PRO A 66 -13.98 14.29 -5.21
N ALA A 67 -13.79 13.83 -6.45
CA ALA A 67 -14.71 12.94 -7.15
C ALA A 67 -14.44 11.46 -6.86
N LEU A 68 -13.31 11.08 -6.27
CA LEU A 68 -12.94 9.68 -6.03
C LEU A 68 -14.00 8.89 -5.24
N PRO A 69 -14.65 9.44 -4.19
CA PRO A 69 -15.71 8.73 -3.48
C PRO A 69 -16.91 8.37 -4.38
N LEU A 70 -17.30 9.26 -5.29
CA LEU A 70 -18.38 9.04 -6.24
C LEU A 70 -17.95 8.09 -7.37
N LEU A 71 -16.73 8.28 -7.90
CA LEU A 71 -16.16 7.40 -8.92
C LEU A 71 -16.04 5.96 -8.42
N ARG A 72 -15.74 5.76 -7.13
CA ARG A 72 -15.74 4.42 -6.52
C ARG A 72 -17.11 3.74 -6.57
N LEU A 73 -18.18 4.50 -6.36
CA LEU A 73 -19.54 3.98 -6.42
C LEU A 73 -19.98 3.73 -7.87
N ALA A 74 -19.69 4.67 -8.78
CA ALA A 74 -20.11 4.60 -10.18
C ALA A 74 -19.25 3.66 -11.03
N HIS A 75 -17.96 3.54 -10.75
CA HIS A 75 -16.96 2.83 -11.57
C HIS A 75 -16.15 1.80 -10.77
N GLY A 76 -16.77 1.17 -9.76
CA GLY A 76 -16.09 0.22 -8.88
C GLY A 76 -15.40 -0.95 -9.60
N GLN A 77 -15.93 -1.41 -10.75
CA GLN A 77 -15.27 -2.44 -11.56
C GLN A 77 -13.94 -1.95 -12.16
N GLN A 78 -13.87 -0.69 -12.60
CA GLN A 78 -12.64 -0.13 -13.17
C GLN A 78 -11.58 0.08 -12.08
N ILE A 79 -11.99 0.50 -10.89
CA ILE A 79 -11.09 0.62 -9.73
C ILE A 79 -10.51 -0.74 -9.32
N ARG A 80 -11.30 -1.82 -9.40
CA ARG A 80 -10.81 -3.19 -9.13
C ARG A 80 -9.78 -3.68 -10.14
N MET A 81 -9.71 -3.05 -11.32
CA MET A 81 -8.77 -3.36 -12.39
C MET A 81 -7.52 -2.46 -12.36
N TRP A 82 -7.43 -1.51 -11.41
CA TRP A 82 -6.19 -0.76 -11.22
C TRP A 82 -5.06 -1.71 -10.88
N THR A 83 -3.85 -1.37 -11.34
CA THR A 83 -2.68 -2.25 -11.15
C THR A 83 -2.39 -2.47 -9.67
N GLY A 84 -1.82 -3.62 -9.32
CA GLY A 84 -1.38 -3.89 -7.95
C GLY A 84 -0.39 -2.85 -7.44
N LEU A 85 0.42 -2.26 -8.32
CA LEU A 85 1.34 -1.17 -7.98
C LEU A 85 0.57 0.08 -7.56
N ALA A 86 -0.40 0.52 -8.37
CA ALA A 86 -1.25 1.66 -8.03
C ALA A 86 -1.97 1.45 -6.69
N VAL A 87 -2.62 0.30 -6.52
CA VAL A 87 -3.35 -0.05 -5.29
C VAL A 87 -2.40 -0.11 -4.09
N SER A 88 -1.20 -0.68 -4.25
CA SER A 88 -0.19 -0.74 -3.19
C SER A 88 0.26 0.65 -2.74
N ARG A 89 0.46 1.58 -3.68
CA ARG A 89 0.89 2.95 -3.39
C ARG A 89 -0.19 3.73 -2.67
N LEU A 90 -1.45 3.58 -3.09
CA LEU A 90 -2.59 4.16 -2.39
C LEU A 90 -2.73 3.58 -0.98
N ALA A 91 -2.63 2.26 -0.82
CA ALA A 91 -2.77 1.61 0.48
C ALA A 91 -1.60 1.89 1.44
N ALA A 92 -0.44 2.31 0.94
CA ALA A 92 0.71 2.72 1.73
C ALA A 92 0.58 4.14 2.31
N VAL A 93 -0.33 4.97 1.78
CA VAL A 93 -0.57 6.31 2.34
C VAL A 93 -1.23 6.19 3.71
N ASP A 94 -0.67 6.86 4.72
CA ASP A 94 -1.18 6.82 6.09
C ASP A 94 -2.65 7.25 6.18
N ALA A 95 -3.02 8.31 5.45
CA ALA A 95 -4.39 8.82 5.37
C ALA A 95 -5.31 8.00 4.45
N ALA A 96 -4.86 6.87 3.87
CA ALA A 96 -5.68 6.09 2.96
C ALA A 96 -6.98 5.59 3.62
N PRO A 97 -8.15 5.84 3.00
CA PRO A 97 -9.42 5.35 3.51
C PRO A 97 -9.46 3.83 3.65
N GLU A 98 -10.29 3.33 4.58
CA GLU A 98 -10.44 1.89 4.82
C GLU A 98 -10.81 1.11 3.55
N TRP A 99 -11.64 1.68 2.67
CA TRP A 99 -12.02 1.01 1.43
C TRP A 99 -10.82 0.76 0.48
N VAL A 100 -9.77 1.57 0.55
CA VAL A 100 -8.52 1.37 -0.22
C VAL A 100 -7.73 0.19 0.34
N GLN A 101 -7.68 0.08 1.67
CA GLN A 101 -7.08 -1.09 2.32
C GLN A 101 -7.86 -2.36 1.98
N GLU A 102 -9.19 -2.29 1.98
CA GLU A 102 -10.08 -3.37 1.55
C GLU A 102 -9.89 -3.75 0.07
N LEU A 103 -9.68 -2.76 -0.80
CA LEU A 103 -9.33 -2.99 -2.21
C LEU A 103 -8.01 -3.75 -2.31
N ALA A 104 -6.98 -3.29 -1.58
CA ALA A 104 -5.67 -3.93 -1.56
C ALA A 104 -5.71 -5.37 -1.01
N MET A 105 -6.51 -5.60 0.03
CA MET A 105 -6.69 -6.92 0.65
C MET A 105 -7.40 -7.95 -0.23
N ARG A 106 -8.22 -7.49 -1.17
CA ARG A 106 -8.93 -8.33 -2.15
C ARG A 106 -8.23 -8.40 -3.51
N HIS A 107 -7.14 -7.67 -3.68
CA HIS A 107 -6.45 -7.57 -4.96
C HIS A 107 -5.76 -8.89 -5.32
N PRO A 108 -5.81 -9.34 -6.60
CA PRO A 108 -5.17 -10.59 -7.02
C PRO A 108 -3.65 -10.55 -6.85
N GLU A 109 -3.02 -9.40 -7.09
CA GLU A 109 -1.58 -9.24 -6.96
C GLU A 109 -1.14 -9.13 -5.48
N PRO A 110 -0.20 -9.98 -5.00
CA PRO A 110 0.28 -9.97 -3.62
C PRO A 110 0.81 -8.61 -3.13
N GLN A 111 1.48 -7.85 -3.99
CA GLN A 111 2.10 -6.57 -3.63
C GLN A 111 1.13 -5.56 -2.97
N ALA A 112 -0.15 -5.58 -3.35
CA ALA A 112 -1.16 -4.73 -2.74
C ALA A 112 -1.40 -5.10 -1.27
N ARG A 113 -1.47 -6.39 -0.94
CA ARG A 113 -1.61 -6.89 0.44
C ARG A 113 -0.37 -6.55 1.28
N TRP A 114 0.82 -6.61 0.69
CA TRP A 114 2.07 -6.31 1.38
C TRP A 114 2.13 -4.84 1.80
N ALA A 115 1.60 -3.93 0.99
CA ALA A 115 1.50 -2.52 1.38
C ALA A 115 0.63 -2.32 2.63
N VAL A 116 -0.45 -3.09 2.79
CA VAL A 116 -1.27 -3.04 4.01
C VAL A 116 -0.47 -3.56 5.20
N ALA A 117 0.21 -4.70 5.06
CA ALA A 117 1.02 -5.28 6.15
C ALA A 117 2.21 -4.41 6.56
N GLY A 118 2.74 -3.59 5.66
CA GLY A 118 3.84 -2.67 5.91
C GLY A 118 3.44 -1.34 6.57
N ARG A 119 2.15 -1.09 6.81
CA ARG A 119 1.68 0.12 7.51
C ARG A 119 2.19 0.09 8.94
N ALA A 120 2.55 1.27 9.48
CA ALA A 120 3.11 1.36 10.84
C ALA A 120 2.11 0.99 11.93
N ARG A 121 0.81 1.12 11.65
CA ARG A 121 -0.30 0.82 12.56
C ARG A 121 -1.40 0.07 11.83
N LEU A 122 -1.89 -0.99 12.46
CA LEU A 122 -2.99 -1.81 11.98
C LEU A 122 -3.88 -2.21 13.15
N SER A 123 -5.18 -2.35 12.89
CA SER A 123 -6.10 -2.91 13.88
C SER A 123 -5.81 -4.40 14.12
N GLN A 124 -6.17 -4.91 15.31
CA GLN A 124 -6.04 -6.34 15.61
C GLN A 124 -6.82 -7.21 14.62
N GLU A 125 -8.00 -6.76 14.19
CA GLU A 125 -8.78 -7.44 13.17
C GLU A 125 -7.99 -7.55 11.85
N ARG A 126 -7.34 -6.46 11.42
CA ARG A 126 -6.56 -6.46 10.19
C ARG A 126 -5.33 -7.35 10.28
N LEU A 127 -4.61 -7.30 11.40
CA LEU A 127 -3.48 -8.19 11.70
C LEU A 127 -3.95 -9.65 11.69
N GLY A 128 -5.09 -9.94 12.30
CA GLY A 128 -5.71 -11.26 12.33
C GLY A 128 -6.05 -11.79 10.93
N GLN A 129 -6.64 -10.95 10.06
CA GLN A 129 -6.92 -11.28 8.66
C GLN A 129 -5.64 -11.56 7.87
N LEU A 130 -4.60 -10.73 8.03
CA LEU A 130 -3.32 -10.90 7.32
C LEU A 130 -2.57 -12.15 7.79
N ALA A 131 -2.52 -12.40 9.10
CA ALA A 131 -1.90 -13.60 9.68
C ALA A 131 -2.68 -14.90 9.40
N GLY A 132 -3.90 -14.82 8.85
CA GLY A 132 -4.67 -15.97 8.37
C GLY A 132 -4.48 -16.28 6.88
N ARG A 133 -3.70 -15.49 6.13
CA ARG A 133 -3.50 -15.69 4.68
C ARG A 133 -2.57 -16.85 4.38
N GLY A 134 -2.80 -17.54 3.26
CA GLY A 134 -1.95 -18.66 2.81
C GLY A 134 -0.51 -18.27 2.46
N GLU A 135 -0.27 -17.01 2.13
CA GLU A 135 1.05 -16.46 1.79
C GLU A 135 1.94 -16.34 3.03
N TRP A 136 2.92 -17.23 3.18
CA TRP A 136 3.77 -17.24 4.36
C TRP A 136 4.64 -15.99 4.50
N GLN A 137 5.05 -15.38 3.38
CA GLN A 137 5.82 -14.13 3.39
C GLN A 137 5.03 -13.00 4.03
N LEU A 138 3.72 -12.95 3.77
CA LEU A 138 2.82 -11.98 4.37
C LEU A 138 2.66 -12.23 5.87
N ARG A 139 2.48 -13.49 6.28
CA ARG A 139 2.41 -13.85 7.71
C ARG A 139 3.73 -13.54 8.44
N ALA A 140 4.87 -13.74 7.79
CA ALA A 140 6.19 -13.39 8.33
C ALA A 140 6.36 -11.88 8.51
N ALA A 141 5.86 -11.07 7.57
CA ALA A 141 5.81 -9.61 7.72
C ALA A 141 4.92 -9.20 8.91
N VAL A 142 3.74 -9.81 9.03
CA VAL A 142 2.83 -9.58 10.17
C VAL A 142 3.49 -9.96 11.49
N ALA A 143 4.28 -11.04 11.54
CA ALA A 143 5.01 -11.45 12.73
C ALA A 143 5.94 -10.36 13.28
N GLN A 144 6.47 -9.46 12.44
CA GLN A 144 7.29 -8.33 12.87
C GLN A 144 6.49 -7.09 13.31
N HIS A 145 5.17 -7.10 13.15
CA HIS A 145 4.38 -5.88 13.35
C HIS A 145 4.32 -5.49 14.84
N PRO A 146 4.63 -4.24 15.22
CA PRO A 146 4.75 -3.85 16.63
C PRO A 146 3.45 -4.06 17.42
N ASP A 147 2.30 -3.84 16.77
CA ASP A 147 0.98 -3.92 17.41
C ASP A 147 0.40 -5.35 17.55
N LEU A 148 1.16 -6.44 17.45
CA LEU A 148 0.59 -7.77 17.66
C LEU A 148 0.11 -7.98 19.11
N ASN A 149 -1.13 -8.45 19.29
CA ASN A 149 -1.61 -8.90 20.60
C ASN A 149 -1.11 -10.32 20.95
N ALA A 150 -1.29 -10.72 22.21
CA ALA A 150 -0.84 -12.02 22.71
C ALA A 150 -1.44 -13.20 21.92
N GLU A 151 -2.72 -13.16 21.56
CA GLU A 151 -3.39 -14.20 20.79
C GLU A 151 -2.73 -14.42 19.42
N LEU A 152 -2.42 -13.34 18.69
CA LEU A 152 -1.77 -13.43 17.39
C LEU A 152 -0.31 -13.86 17.51
N ILE A 153 0.40 -13.43 18.55
CA ILE A 153 1.76 -13.89 18.84
C ILE A 153 1.76 -15.40 19.08
N GLU A 154 0.87 -15.90 19.93
CA GLU A 154 0.74 -17.34 20.21
C GLU A 154 0.44 -18.11 18.92
N ARG A 155 -0.54 -17.66 18.13
CA ARG A 155 -0.88 -18.27 16.85
C ARG A 155 0.32 -18.35 15.90
N LEU A 156 1.03 -17.24 15.70
CA LEU A 156 2.19 -17.15 14.81
C LEU A 156 3.40 -17.93 15.34
N SER A 157 3.51 -18.12 16.66
CA SER A 157 4.57 -18.95 17.26
C SER A 157 4.45 -20.43 16.91
N THR A 158 3.24 -20.86 16.53
CA THR A 158 2.93 -22.23 16.09
C THR A 158 2.67 -22.33 14.58
N ASP A 159 3.00 -21.28 13.80
CA ASP A 159 2.79 -21.27 12.35
C ASP A 159 3.49 -22.46 11.68
N ALA A 160 2.86 -23.09 10.70
CA ALA A 160 3.44 -24.23 10.01
C ALA A 160 4.77 -23.88 9.31
N GLU A 161 4.88 -22.67 8.78
CA GLU A 161 6.08 -22.21 8.08
C GLU A 161 7.14 -21.71 9.07
N TYR A 162 8.32 -22.34 9.06
CA TYR A 162 9.40 -21.99 9.97
C TYR A 162 9.88 -20.54 9.76
N SER A 163 9.78 -20.01 8.54
CA SER A 163 10.17 -18.63 8.23
C SER A 163 9.32 -17.60 8.98
N VAL A 164 8.04 -17.91 9.22
CA VAL A 164 7.13 -17.07 10.03
C VAL A 164 7.55 -17.11 11.50
N ARG A 165 7.75 -18.33 12.04
CA ARG A 165 8.21 -18.51 13.44
C ARG A 165 9.58 -17.88 13.68
N LEU A 166 10.50 -17.98 12.72
CA LEU A 166 11.81 -17.34 12.77
C LEU A 166 11.71 -15.83 12.79
N SER A 167 10.80 -15.26 11.98
CA SER A 167 10.52 -13.82 12.00
C SER A 167 10.02 -13.39 13.38
N LEU A 168 9.03 -14.09 13.94
CA LEU A 168 8.57 -13.82 15.30
C LEU A 168 9.72 -13.87 16.32
N ALA A 169 10.60 -14.89 16.23
CA ALA A 169 11.73 -15.09 17.13
C ALA A 169 12.81 -14.00 17.07
N THR A 170 12.80 -13.11 16.07
CA THR A 170 13.74 -11.98 16.05
C THR A 170 13.31 -10.80 16.91
N ARG A 171 12.06 -10.81 17.38
CA ARG A 171 11.52 -9.76 18.25
C ARG A 171 12.07 -9.85 19.66
N SER A 172 12.22 -8.69 20.30
CA SER A 172 12.71 -8.56 21.68
C SER A 172 11.60 -8.50 22.72
N ASP A 173 10.34 -8.35 22.32
CA ASP A 173 9.18 -8.10 23.18
C ASP A 173 8.25 -9.32 23.34
N LEU A 174 8.75 -10.52 23.02
CA LEU A 174 7.96 -11.74 23.12
C LEU A 174 7.67 -12.14 24.58
N PRO A 175 6.45 -12.64 24.89
CA PRO A 175 6.13 -13.22 26.19
C PRO A 175 7.04 -14.40 26.57
N PRO A 176 7.34 -14.61 27.86
CA PRO A 176 8.17 -15.73 28.32
C PRO A 176 7.71 -17.11 27.86
N GLU A 177 6.40 -17.33 27.80
CA GLU A 177 5.76 -18.58 27.38
C GLU A 177 6.09 -18.89 25.91
N VAL A 178 5.98 -17.88 25.04
CA VAL A 178 6.28 -17.96 23.62
C VAL A 178 7.78 -18.18 23.39
N LEU A 179 8.64 -17.48 24.15
CA LEU A 179 10.09 -17.70 24.11
C LEU A 179 10.46 -19.14 24.50
N ASN A 180 9.82 -19.69 25.53
CA ASN A 180 10.05 -21.06 25.97
C ASN A 180 9.57 -22.08 24.95
N HIS A 181 8.46 -21.81 24.25
CA HIS A 181 7.99 -22.61 23.12
C HIS A 181 9.04 -22.60 21.98
N LEU A 182 9.44 -21.42 21.51
CA LEU A 182 10.36 -21.27 20.38
C LEU A 182 11.79 -21.80 20.68
N ARG A 183 12.23 -21.85 21.94
CA ARG A 183 13.49 -22.52 22.33
C ARG A 183 13.47 -24.03 22.07
N LYS A 184 12.27 -24.63 22.05
CA LYS A 184 12.04 -26.04 21.76
C LYS A 184 11.59 -26.26 20.30
N ASP A 185 11.63 -25.22 19.46
CA ASP A 185 11.19 -25.29 18.07
C ASP A 185 11.96 -26.40 17.33
N PRO A 186 11.31 -27.20 16.48
CA PRO A 186 11.99 -28.24 15.68
C PRO A 186 13.09 -27.65 14.77
N HIS A 187 12.96 -26.41 14.32
CA HIS A 187 13.89 -25.79 13.38
C HIS A 187 15.14 -25.22 14.09
N PRO A 188 16.36 -25.66 13.72
CA PRO A 188 17.59 -25.27 14.42
C PRO A 188 17.90 -23.78 14.35
N LEU A 189 17.54 -23.09 13.25
CA LEU A 189 17.79 -21.64 13.13
C LEU A 189 17.00 -20.82 14.17
N ILE A 190 15.80 -21.27 14.54
CA ILE A 190 14.96 -20.58 15.53
C ILE A 190 15.61 -20.70 16.92
N ARG A 191 15.99 -21.92 17.30
CA ARG A 191 16.71 -22.17 18.55
C ARG A 191 18.00 -21.36 18.64
N ARG A 192 18.78 -21.32 17.54
CA ARG A 192 20.03 -20.55 17.44
C ARG A 192 19.78 -19.04 17.56
N ARG A 193 18.72 -18.51 16.92
CA ARG A 193 18.38 -17.08 16.98
C ARG A 193 18.10 -16.60 18.41
N LEU A 194 17.42 -17.42 19.21
CA LEU A 194 17.08 -17.12 20.60
C LEU A 194 18.27 -17.26 21.57
N GLN A 195 19.33 -17.96 21.17
CA GLN A 195 20.57 -18.04 21.94
C GLN A 195 21.46 -16.82 21.72
N MET A 196 21.47 -16.25 20.50
CA MET A 196 22.27 -15.07 20.13
C MET A 196 21.59 -13.73 20.44
N GLY A 197 20.28 -13.69 20.62
CA GLY A 197 19.50 -12.47 20.78
C GLY A 197 19.43 -11.89 22.19
N ARG A 198 20.50 -11.97 22.98
CA ARG A 198 20.59 -11.41 24.33
C ARG A 198 21.75 -10.44 24.45
#